data_AF-A0A5K3FFT4-F1
#
_entry.id   AF-A0A5K3FFT4-F1
#
_cell.length_a   1.000
_cell.length_b   1.000
_cell.length_c   1.000
_cell.angle_alpha   90.00
_cell.angle_beta   90.00
_cell.angle_gamma   90.00
#
_symmetry.space_group_name_H-M   'P 1'
#
loop_
_entity.id
_entity.type
_entity.pdbx_description
1 polymer ?
#
loop_
_entity_poly.entity_id
_entity_poly.type
_entity_poly.pdbx_seq_one_letter_code
_entity_poly.pdbx_strand_id
1 'polypeptide(L)'
;MSLRAMENDAWDDHIKFSHGQAIMPVLLAAGKVATIFPLHDRNALSTLHSLWVRGFTHRQPLDLVAEYFGVKIALYFAWLGHYTTALLFPAVFGLLCWALLPAGLQASSSSRPR
;
A
#
# COMPACT_ATOMS: atom_id res chain seq x y z
N MET A 1 -10.94 -3.30 24.47
CA MET A 1 -11.11 -2.26 25.52
C MET A 1 -10.00 -1.23 25.38
N SER A 2 -10.33 0.06 25.37
CA SER A 2 -9.34 1.15 25.31
C SER A 2 -8.91 1.56 26.73
N LEU A 3 -7.61 1.79 26.96
CA LEU A 3 -7.10 2.31 28.24
C LEU A 3 -7.65 3.74 28.48
N ARG A 4 -8.45 3.91 29.51
CA ARG A 4 -9.11 5.18 29.86
C ARG A 4 -8.76 5.59 31.27
N ALA A 5 -8.59 6.90 31.48
CA ALA A 5 -8.32 7.49 32.78
C ALA A 5 -9.53 7.39 33.72
N MET A 6 -9.27 7.05 34.98
CA MET A 6 -10.22 7.12 36.08
C MET A 6 -10.14 8.49 36.75
N GLU A 7 -11.04 8.74 37.70
CA GLU A 7 -11.09 10.00 38.43
C GLU A 7 -9.83 10.17 39.29
N ASN A 8 -9.14 11.31 39.14
CA ASN A 8 -7.86 11.64 39.77
C ASN A 8 -6.61 10.94 39.22
N ASP A 9 -6.69 10.31 38.05
CA ASP A 9 -5.48 9.83 37.37
C ASP A 9 -4.62 11.00 36.88
N ALA A 10 -3.33 10.92 37.16
CA ALA A 10 -2.31 11.87 36.70
C ALA A 10 -1.02 11.12 36.34
N TRP A 11 -0.28 11.66 35.37
CA TRP A 11 1.03 11.13 34.99
C TRP A 11 2.17 11.82 35.76
N ASP A 12 2.10 13.15 35.85
CA ASP A 12 2.95 13.99 36.72
C ASP A 12 2.14 15.22 37.19
N ASP A 13 2.77 16.15 37.92
CA ASP A 13 2.12 17.36 38.42
C ASP A 13 1.57 18.29 37.31
N HIS A 14 2.06 18.17 36.08
CA HIS A 14 1.68 18.95 34.91
C HIS A 14 0.62 18.25 34.04
N ILE A 15 0.53 16.92 34.06
CA ILE A 15 -0.39 16.15 33.21
C ILE A 15 -1.42 15.42 34.08
N LYS A 16 -2.60 16.05 34.17
CA LYS A 16 -3.80 15.47 34.80
C LYS A 16 -4.77 15.01 33.73
N PHE A 17 -5.38 13.85 33.92
CA PHE A 17 -6.35 13.30 32.98
C PHE A 17 -7.78 13.59 33.43
N SER A 18 -8.67 13.87 32.49
CA SER A 18 -10.11 13.92 32.76
C SER A 18 -10.70 12.51 32.81
N HIS A 19 -11.71 12.30 33.64
CA HIS A 19 -12.39 11.00 33.74
C HIS A 19 -12.89 10.51 32.37
N GLY A 20 -12.54 9.28 31.99
CA GLY A 20 -12.91 8.64 30.73
C GLY A 20 -12.04 8.98 29.52
N GLN A 21 -11.04 9.85 29.67
CA GLN A 21 -10.13 10.27 28.60
C GLN A 21 -9.18 9.13 28.18
N ALA A 22 -8.88 9.03 26.88
CA ALA A 22 -7.91 8.05 26.37
C ALA A 22 -6.48 8.46 26.74
N ILE A 23 -5.78 7.61 27.49
CA ILE A 23 -4.46 7.95 28.07
C ILE A 23 -3.36 7.93 26.99
N MET A 24 -3.34 6.91 26.14
CA MET A 24 -2.27 6.70 25.15
C MET A 24 -2.04 7.90 24.21
N PRO A 25 -3.05 8.51 23.57
CA PRO A 25 -2.83 9.66 22.69
C PRO A 25 -2.32 10.90 23.44
N VAL A 26 -2.70 11.07 24.71
CA VAL A 26 -2.23 12.20 25.54
C VAL A 26 -0.76 12.03 25.89
N LEU A 27 -0.34 10.82 26.27
CA LEU A 27 1.07 10.53 26.57
C LEU A 27 1.97 10.66 25.34
N LEU A 28 1.46 10.29 24.16
CA LEU A 28 2.15 10.51 22.88
C LEU A 28 2.28 12.01 22.58
N ALA A 29 1.19 12.78 22.71
CA ALA A 29 1.19 14.23 22.45
C ALA A 29 2.08 14.99 23.44
N ALA A 30 2.17 14.54 24.69
CA ALA A 30 3.04 15.09 25.72
C ALA A 30 4.51 14.66 25.57
N GLY A 31 4.85 13.81 24.59
CA GLY A 31 6.21 13.32 24.37
C GLY A 31 6.73 12.36 25.44
N LYS A 32 5.87 11.86 26.33
CA LYS A 32 6.22 10.86 27.34
C LYS A 32 6.34 9.47 26.74
N VAL A 33 5.57 9.20 25.68
CA VAL A 33 5.70 8.03 24.81
C VAL A 33 6.19 8.51 23.45
N ALA A 34 7.28 7.92 22.94
CA ALA A 34 7.82 8.32 21.65
C ALA A 34 6.95 7.83 20.48
N THR A 35 6.78 6.51 20.35
CA THR A 35 5.97 5.87 19.30
C THR A 35 5.47 4.51 19.76
N ILE A 36 4.42 4.00 19.10
CA ILE A 36 3.87 2.67 19.34
C ILE A 36 3.79 1.97 17.99
N PHE A 37 4.39 0.80 17.87
CA PHE A 37 4.38 -0.01 16.66
C PHE A 37 4.09 -1.48 17.00
N PRO A 38 3.30 -2.17 16.17
CA PRO A 38 3.14 -3.61 16.31
C PRO A 38 4.45 -4.32 15.90
N LEU A 39 4.74 -5.44 16.55
CA LEU A 39 5.86 -6.30 16.15
C LEU A 39 5.44 -7.17 14.96
N HIS A 40 6.35 -7.34 13.99
CA HIS A 40 6.11 -8.19 12.82
C HIS A 40 6.29 -9.68 13.13
N ASP A 41 5.41 -10.52 12.60
CA ASP A 41 5.61 -11.96 12.53
C ASP A 41 6.35 -12.31 11.23
N ARG A 42 7.62 -12.71 11.38
CA ARG A 42 8.50 -13.04 10.26
C ARG A 42 8.06 -14.30 9.51
N ASN A 43 7.40 -15.25 10.18
CA ASN A 43 6.96 -16.49 9.55
C ASN A 43 5.79 -16.21 8.60
N ALA A 44 4.77 -15.50 9.09
CA ALA A 44 3.63 -15.06 8.28
C ALA A 44 4.08 -14.23 7.07
N LEU A 45 5.02 -13.29 7.28
CA LEU A 45 5.56 -12.47 6.20
C LEU A 45 6.32 -13.30 5.15
N SER A 46 7.10 -14.30 5.58
CA SER A 46 7.83 -15.19 4.68
C SER A 46 6.87 -16.00 3.78
N THR A 47 5.81 -16.54 4.37
CA THR A 47 4.76 -17.25 3.64
C THR A 47 4.08 -16.33 2.63
N LEU A 48 3.66 -15.13 3.05
CA LEU A 48 3.04 -14.13 2.17
C LEU A 48 3.96 -13.77 0.99
N HIS A 49 5.26 -13.53 1.26
CA HIS A 49 6.25 -13.22 0.23
C HIS A 49 6.45 -14.39 -0.74
N SER A 50 6.49 -15.62 -0.25
CA SER A 50 6.64 -16.81 -1.09
C SER A 50 5.44 -17.04 -2.02
N LEU A 51 4.21 -16.82 -1.53
CA LEU A 51 2.99 -17.02 -2.30
C LEU A 51 2.72 -15.89 -3.28
N TRP A 52 2.98 -14.65 -2.87
CA TRP A 52 2.62 -13.47 -3.64
C TRP A 52 3.73 -12.97 -4.57
N VAL A 53 4.96 -12.83 -4.07
CA VAL A 53 6.07 -12.23 -4.84
C VAL A 53 6.79 -13.27 -5.69
N ARG A 54 7.01 -14.47 -5.12
CA ARG A 54 7.66 -15.58 -5.83
C ARG A 54 6.67 -16.45 -6.61
N GLY A 55 5.42 -16.52 -6.17
CA GLY A 55 4.36 -17.13 -6.96
C GLY A 55 4.01 -16.22 -8.13
N PHE A 56 4.17 -16.71 -9.36
CA PHE A 56 3.64 -16.04 -10.56
C PHE A 56 2.10 -16.15 -10.65
N THR A 57 1.42 -16.17 -9.50
CA THR A 57 -0.03 -16.28 -9.42
C THR A 57 -0.64 -14.99 -9.94
N HIS A 58 -1.38 -15.12 -11.05
CA HIS A 58 -2.03 -14.01 -11.76
C HIS A 58 -3.03 -13.22 -10.89
N ARG A 59 -3.44 -13.78 -9.75
CA ARG A 59 -4.35 -13.16 -8.78
C ARG A 59 -3.60 -12.89 -7.49
N GLN A 60 -3.44 -11.60 -7.15
CA GLN A 60 -2.81 -11.18 -5.90
C GLN A 60 -3.62 -11.72 -4.71
N PRO A 61 -2.98 -12.34 -3.69
CA PRO A 61 -3.66 -12.88 -2.52
C PRO A 61 -4.03 -11.76 -1.53
N LEU A 62 -4.99 -10.91 -1.92
CA LEU A 62 -5.41 -9.73 -1.17
C LEU A 62 -5.97 -10.07 0.21
N ASP A 63 -6.59 -11.25 0.35
CA ASP A 63 -7.15 -11.71 1.63
C ASP A 63 -6.05 -11.92 2.69
N LEU A 64 -4.93 -12.53 2.30
CA LEU A 64 -3.77 -12.73 3.19
C LEU A 64 -3.09 -11.40 3.54
N VAL A 65 -3.05 -10.46 2.59
CA VAL A 65 -2.56 -9.09 2.85
C VAL A 65 -3.49 -8.37 3.82
N ALA A 66 -4.81 -8.54 3.69
CA ALA A 66 -5.80 -7.94 4.57
C ALA A 66 -5.74 -8.51 5.99
N GLU A 67 -5.47 -9.80 6.12
CA GLU A 67 -5.31 -10.46 7.42
C GLU A 67 -4.05 -9.99 8.16
N TYR A 68 -2.92 -9.83 7.47
CA TYR A 68 -1.66 -9.43 8.10
C TYR A 68 -1.49 -7.91 8.26
N PHE A 69 -1.80 -7.12 7.24
CA PHE A 69 -1.60 -5.66 7.22
C PHE A 69 -2.89 -4.86 7.47
N GLY A 70 -4.04 -5.51 7.47
CA GLY A 70 -5.34 -4.86 7.57
C GLY A 70 -5.91 -4.44 6.21
N VAL A 71 -7.22 -4.21 6.20
CA VAL A 71 -8.02 -3.93 4.99
C VAL A 71 -7.54 -2.69 4.23
N LYS A 72 -7.07 -1.66 4.94
CA LYS A 72 -6.61 -0.40 4.30
C LYS A 72 -5.42 -0.64 3.36
N ILE A 73 -4.44 -1.42 3.82
CA ILE A 73 -3.24 -1.72 3.04
C ILE A 73 -3.58 -2.70 1.91
N ALA A 74 -4.43 -3.69 2.18
CA ALA A 74 -4.90 -4.61 1.15
C ALA A 74 -5.66 -3.90 0.01
N LEU A 75 -6.51 -2.91 0.35
CA LEU A 75 -7.23 -2.12 -0.64
C LEU A 75 -6.29 -1.29 -1.52
N TYR A 76 -5.23 -0.72 -0.94
CA TYR A 76 -4.20 -0.02 -1.70
C TYR A 76 -3.56 -0.94 -2.75
N PHE A 77 -3.16 -2.16 -2.36
CA PHE A 77 -2.59 -3.13 -3.29
C PHE A 77 -3.59 -3.61 -4.34
N ALA A 78 -4.86 -3.81 -3.97
CA ALA A 78 -5.92 -4.16 -4.91
C ALA A 78 -6.08 -3.09 -6.00
N TRP A 79 -6.10 -1.82 -5.61
CA TRP A 79 -6.18 -0.70 -6.54
C TRP A 79 -4.94 -0.62 -7.44
N LEU A 80 -3.74 -0.82 -6.89
CA LEU A 80 -2.49 -0.84 -7.66
C LEU A 80 -2.48 -1.97 -8.71
N GLY A 81 -2.91 -3.18 -8.33
CA GLY A 81 -3.06 -4.30 -9.27
C GLY A 81 -4.06 -4.00 -10.39
N HIS A 82 -5.19 -3.36 -10.05
CA HIS A 82 -6.15 -2.91 -11.05
C HIS A 82 -5.54 -1.87 -12.00
N TYR A 83 -4.85 -0.87 -11.47
CA TYR A 83 -4.26 0.23 -12.23
C TYR A 83 -3.16 -0.25 -13.19
N THR A 84 -2.28 -1.15 -12.74
CA THR A 84 -1.25 -1.76 -13.59
C THR A 84 -1.87 -2.56 -14.74
N THR A 85 -2.95 -3.30 -14.49
CA THR A 85 -3.70 -4.01 -15.53
C THR A 85 -4.35 -3.04 -16.52
N ALA A 86 -4.93 -1.94 -16.04
CA ALA A 86 -5.53 -0.91 -16.88
C ALA A 86 -4.50 -0.20 -17.78
N LEU A 87 -3.28 0.04 -17.28
CA LEU A 87 -2.18 0.64 -18.05
C LEU A 87 -1.58 -0.30 -19.10
N LEU A 88 -1.74 -1.62 -18.94
CA LEU A 88 -1.24 -2.57 -19.93
C LEU A 88 -1.91 -2.37 -21.30
N PHE A 89 -3.20 -2.03 -21.33
CA PHE A 89 -3.94 -1.77 -22.57
C PHE A 89 -3.36 -0.61 -23.41
N PRO A 90 -3.24 0.63 -22.88
CA PRO A 90 -2.63 1.72 -23.63
C PRO A 90 -1.14 1.51 -23.90
N ALA A 91 -0.41 0.78 -23.03
CA ALA A 91 0.99 0.44 -23.28
C ALA A 91 1.15 -0.47 -24.51
N VAL A 92 0.33 -1.53 -24.63
CA VAL A 92 0.33 -2.42 -25.79
C VAL A 92 -0.10 -1.65 -27.05
N PHE A 93 -1.15 -0.85 -26.96
CA PHE A 93 -1.60 -0.02 -28.08
C PHE A 93 -0.51 0.95 -28.56
N GLY A 94 0.13 1.66 -27.62
CA GLY A 94 1.25 2.57 -27.92
C GLY A 94 2.43 1.86 -28.57
N LEU A 95 2.78 0.66 -28.09
CA LEU A 95 3.86 -0.15 -28.67
C LEU A 95 3.52 -0.62 -30.11
N LEU A 96 2.28 -1.04 -30.35
CA LEU A 96 1.80 -1.41 -31.68
C LEU A 96 1.84 -0.21 -32.65
N CYS A 97 1.35 0.95 -32.21
CA CYS A 97 1.43 2.18 -33.01
C CYS A 97 2.88 2.57 -33.30
N TRP A 98 3.76 2.53 -32.30
CA TRP A 98 5.17 2.86 -32.47
C TRP A 98 5.90 1.92 -33.42
N ALA A 99 5.60 0.61 -33.39
CA ALA A 99 6.25 -0.36 -34.25
C ALA A 99 5.72 -0.36 -35.70
N LEU A 100 4.41 -0.15 -35.90
CA LEU A 100 3.77 -0.28 -37.22
C LEU A 100 3.79 1.02 -38.05
N LEU A 101 3.75 2.18 -37.41
CA LEU A 101 3.67 3.49 -38.08
C LEU A 101 4.95 3.88 -38.89
N PRO A 102 6.19 3.59 -38.43
CA PRO A 102 7.41 3.91 -39.19
C PRO A 102 7.59 3.06 -40.44
N ALA A 103 7.11 1.81 -40.42
CA ALA A 103 7.26 0.88 -41.54
C ALA A 103 6.45 1.31 -42.77
N GLY A 104 5.26 1.90 -42.56
CA GLY A 104 4.42 2.41 -43.65
C GLY A 104 4.92 3.72 -44.27
N LEU A 105 5.51 4.62 -43.46
CA LEU A 105 5.98 5.92 -43.94
C LEU A 105 7.31 5.84 -44.70
N GLN A 106 8.23 4.96 -44.29
CA GLN A 106 9.50 4.76 -45.01
C GLN A 106 9.32 4.05 -46.36
N ALA A 107 8.35 3.12 -46.46
CA ALA A 107 8.01 2.46 -47.71
C ALA A 107 7.40 3.43 -48.75
N SER A 108 6.63 4.44 -48.31
CA SER A 108 6.05 5.47 -49.18
C SER A 108 7.02 6.59 -49.58
N SER A 109 8.09 6.85 -48.80
CA SER A 109 9.08 7.88 -49.14
C SER A 109 10.16 7.40 -50.11
N SER A 110 10.38 6.09 -50.22
CA SER A 110 11.35 5.48 -51.15
C SER A 110 10.86 5.40 -52.60
N SER A 111 9.57 5.61 -52.87
CA SER A 111 8.97 5.41 -54.19
C SER A 111 8.62 6.70 -54.95
N ARG A 112 9.07 7.88 -54.49
CA ARG A 112 8.99 9.12 -55.29
C ARG A 112 10.24 9.26 -56.17
N PRO A 113 10.15 9.03 -57.50
CA PRO A 113 11.20 9.49 -58.41
C PRO A 113 11.24 11.03 -58.41
N ARG A 114 12.48 11.57 -58.46
CA ARG A 114 12.77 13.01 -58.54
C ARG A 114 12.26 13.63 -59.82
#